data_AF-A0A3D5WLU7-F1
#
_entry.id   AF-A0A3D5WLU7-F1
#
_cell.length_a   1.000
_cell.length_b   1.000
_cell.length_c   1.000
_cell.angle_alpha   90.00
_cell.angle_beta   90.00
_cell.angle_gamma   90.00
#
_symmetry.space_group_name_H-M   'P 1'
#
loop_
_entity.id
_entity.type
_entity.pdbx_description
1 polymer ?
#
loop_
_entity_poly.entity_id
_entity_poly.type
_entity_poly.pdbx_seq_one_letter_code
_entity_poly.pdbx_strand_id
1 'polypeptide(L)' 'HKDAPHLDGAYAAFGKVTEGQDVVDAIATVATDAGDRPVEPQMIIEVTVDTFGVDYPEPEKCN' A
#
# COMPACT_ATOMS: atom_id res chain seq x y z
N HIS A 1 0.84 -5.22 12.14
CA HIS A 1 0.34 -3.83 12.00
C HIS A 1 -0.18 -3.30 13.34
N LYS A 2 -0.01 -2.00 13.68
CA LYS A 2 -0.42 -1.39 14.96
C LYS A 2 -1.00 0.00 14.73
N ASP A 3 -1.80 0.49 15.68
CA ASP A 3 -2.38 1.82 15.65
C ASP A 3 -1.28 2.91 15.62
N ALA A 4 -1.47 3.91 14.76
CA ALA A 4 -0.57 5.04 14.57
C ALA A 4 -1.29 6.37 14.83
N PRO A 5 -1.73 6.64 16.08
CA PRO A 5 -2.55 7.82 16.41
C PRO A 5 -1.84 9.16 16.14
N HIS A 6 -0.50 9.13 16.00
CA HIS A 6 0.30 10.30 15.65
C HIS A 6 0.13 10.75 14.20
N LEU A 7 -0.53 9.95 13.35
CA LEU A 7 -0.84 10.30 11.96
C LEU A 7 -2.26 10.85 11.80
N ASP A 8 -3.08 10.81 12.86
CA ASP A 8 -4.47 11.27 12.84
C ASP A 8 -4.54 12.76 12.51
N GLY A 9 -5.31 13.10 11.48
CA GLY A 9 -5.43 14.48 10.98
C GLY A 9 -4.24 14.99 10.16
N ALA A 10 -3.10 14.29 10.17
CA ALA A 10 -1.94 14.62 9.35
C ALA A 10 -1.94 13.89 8.00
N TYR A 11 -2.58 12.72 7.90
CA TYR A 11 -2.65 11.91 6.68
C TYR A 11 -4.08 11.46 6.38
N ALA A 12 -4.48 11.59 5.11
CA ALA A 12 -5.78 11.13 4.63
C ALA A 12 -5.75 9.62 4.38
N ALA A 13 -6.45 8.85 5.21
CA ALA A 13 -6.67 7.42 4.95
C ALA A 13 -7.64 7.25 3.77
N PHE A 14 -7.17 6.66 2.67
CA PHE A 14 -7.96 6.45 1.44
C PHE A 14 -8.45 5.02 1.24
N GLY A 15 -7.99 4.07 2.06
CA GLY A 15 -8.34 2.66 1.95
C GLY A 15 -7.90 1.85 3.16
N LYS A 16 -8.36 0.60 3.22
CA LYS A 16 -7.98 -0.38 4.24
C LYS A 16 -7.79 -1.75 3.59
N VAL A 17 -6.91 -2.55 4.18
CA VAL A 17 -6.73 -3.95 3.80
C VAL A 17 -7.91 -4.75 4.34
N THR A 18 -8.65 -5.45 3.48
CA THR A 18 -9.78 -6.29 3.88
C THR A 18 -9.38 -7.75 4.06
N GLU A 19 -8.35 -8.21 3.35
CA GLU A 19 -7.84 -9.58 3.36
C GLU A 19 -6.31 -9.57 3.16
N GLY A 20 -5.60 -10.60 3.63
CA GLY A 20 -4.13 -10.70 3.46
C GLY A 20 -3.31 -9.86 4.44
N GLN A 21 -3.84 -9.56 5.63
CA GLN A 21 -3.11 -8.79 6.65
C GLN A 21 -1.82 -9.50 7.14
N ASP A 22 -1.81 -10.83 7.09
CA ASP A 22 -0.65 -11.68 7.32
C ASP A 22 0.44 -11.46 6.27
N VAL A 23 0.07 -11.28 5.00
CA VAL A 23 1.02 -10.93 3.92
C VAL A 23 1.62 -9.55 4.15
N VAL A 24 0.81 -8.57 4.60
CA VAL A 24 1.31 -7.24 4.98
C VAL A 24 2.34 -7.34 6.11
N ASP A 25 2.07 -8.17 7.13
CA ASP A 25 2.99 -8.39 8.24
C ASP A 25 4.27 -9.14 7.78
N ALA A 26 4.16 -10.07 6.84
CA ALA A 26 5.32 -10.74 6.23
C ALA A 26 6.21 -9.75 5.46
N ILE A 27 5.62 -8.84 4.68
CA ILE A 27 6.34 -7.78 3.97
C ILE A 27 7.02 -6.83 4.97
N ALA A 28 6.35 -6.49 6.07
CA ALA A 28 6.89 -5.57 7.07
C ALA A 28 8.04 -6.15 7.92
N THR A 29 8.28 -7.47 7.85
CA THR A 29 9.27 -8.17 8.69
C THR A 29 10.46 -8.71 7.88
N VAL A 30 10.55 -8.39 6.58
CA VAL A 30 11.70 -8.76 5.74
C VAL A 30 12.98 -8.07 6.24
N ALA A 31 14.14 -8.65 5.90
CA ALA A 31 15.42 -8.07 6.25
C ALA A 31 15.61 -6.69 5.59
N THR A 32 15.99 -5.69 6.38
CA THR A 32 16.26 -4.33 5.92
C THR A 32 17.73 -3.96 6.08
N ASP A 33 18.18 -2.97 5.30
CA ASP A 33 19.47 -2.33 5.46
C ASP A 33 19.43 -1.22 6.54
N ALA A 34 20.53 -0.50 6.69
CA ALA A 34 20.64 0.58 7.69
C ALA A 34 19.71 1.78 7.46
N GLY A 35 19.02 1.84 6.31
CA GLY A 35 18.04 2.87 5.97
C GLY A 35 16.59 2.38 6.00
N ASP A 36 16.32 1.26 6.68
CA ASP A 36 15.00 0.58 6.72
C ASP A 36 14.47 0.15 5.34
N ARG A 37 15.36 0.07 4.34
CA ARG A 37 15.00 -0.41 3.00
C ARG A 37 15.15 -1.94 2.96
N PRO A 38 14.16 -2.68 2.44
CA PRO A 38 14.29 -4.12 2.22
C PRO A 38 15.54 -4.47 1.39
N VAL A 39 16.33 -5.43 1.86
CA VAL A 39 17.52 -5.94 1.15
C VAL A 39 17.09 -6.58 -0.18
N GLU A 40 15.99 -7.33 -0.15
CA GLU A 40 15.31 -7.83 -1.35
C GLU A 40 14.09 -6.95 -1.64
N PRO A 41 14.00 -6.33 -2.85
CA PRO A 41 12.90 -5.44 -3.19
C PRO A 41 11.54 -6.16 -3.19
N GLN A 42 10.58 -5.61 -2.45
CA GLN A 42 9.19 -6.04 -2.49
C GLN A 42 8.44 -5.17 -3.52
N MET A 43 7.93 -5.77 -4.59
CA MET A 43 7.35 -5.05 -5.73
C MET A 43 5.93 -5.49 -6.04
N ILE A 44 5.11 -4.54 -6.50
CA ILE A 44 3.78 -4.83 -7.05
C ILE A 44 3.96 -5.29 -8.49
N ILE A 45 3.51 -6.51 -8.78
CA ILE A 45 3.62 -7.12 -10.12
C ILE A 45 2.38 -6.83 -10.96
N GLU A 46 1.20 -6.90 -10.33
CA GLU A 46 -0.09 -6.71 -10.97
C GLU A 46 -1.06 -6.04 -10.00
N VAL A 47 -1.94 -5.20 -10.53
CA VAL A 47 -3.03 -4.57 -9.77
C VAL A 47 -4.30 -4.69 -10.59
N THR A 48 -5.33 -5.27 -9.98
CA THR A 48 -6.69 -5.32 -10.53
C THR A 48 -7.59 -4.40 -9.72
N VAL A 49 -8.44 -3.63 -10.39
CA VAL A 49 -9.38 -2.72 -9.74
C VAL A 49 -10.80 -3.16 -10.11
N ASP A 50 -11.60 -3.48 -9.09
CA ASP A 50 -13.05 -3.60 -9.27
C ASP A 50 -13.65 -2.20 -9.24
N THR A 51 -14.17 -1.75 -10.38
CA THR A 51 -14.75 -0.42 -10.52
C THR A 51 -16.20 -0.35 -10.04
N PHE A 52 -16.77 -1.45 -9.53
CA PHE A 52 -18.15 -1.54 -9.05
C PHE A 52 -19.18 -1.04 -10.08
N GLY A 53 -18.90 -1.25 -11.37
CA GLY A 53 -19.76 -0.82 -12.47
C GLY A 53 -19.65 0.66 -12.84
N VAL A 54 -18.66 1.38 -12.31
CA VAL A 54 -18.35 2.76 -12.70
C VAL A 54 -17.29 2.77 -13.80
N ASP A 55 -17.56 3.49 -14.89
CA ASP A 55 -16.58 3.73 -15.94
C ASP A 55 -15.73 4.96 -15.59
N TYR A 56 -14.42 4.75 -15.45
CA TYR A 56 -13.46 5.83 -15.22
C TYR A 56 -12.76 6.18 -16.54
N PRO A 57 -12.65 7.48 -16.88
CA PRO A 57 -11.89 7.90 -18.07
C PRO A 57 -10.40 7.58 -17.88
N GLU A 58 -9.66 7.50 -18.98
CA GLU A 58 -8.21 7.34 -18.93
C GLU A 58 -7.57 8.45 -18.08
N PRO A 59 -6.57 8.13 -17.24
CA PRO A 59 -5.90 9.12 -16.43
C PRO A 59 -5.11 10.10 -17.30
N GLU A 60 -5.21 11.40 -16.99
CA GLU A 60 -4.40 12.41 -17.65
C GLU A 60 -2.93 12.27 -17.24
N LYS A 61 -2.04 12.12 -18.22
CA LYS A 61 -0.58 12.12 -17.98
C LYS A 61 -0.10 13.55 -17.78
N CYS A 62 0.31 13.89 -16.56
CA CYS A 62 1.06 15.11 -16.32
C CYS A 62 2.49 14.94 -16.88
N ASN A 63 2.82 15.67 -17.95
CA ASN A 63 4.18 15.82 -18.48
C ASN A 63 4.88 17.03 -17.86
#